data_AF-A0A9D6QDX3-F1
#
_entry.id   AF-A0A9D6QDX3-F1
#
_cell.length_a   1.000
_cell.length_b   1.000
_cell.length_c   1.000
_cell.angle_alpha   90.00
_cell.angle_beta   90.00
_cell.angle_gamma   90.00
#
_symmetry.space_group_name_H-M   'P 1'
#
loop_
_entity.id
_entity.type
_entity.pdbx_description
1 polymer ?
#
loop_
_entity_poly.entity_id
_entity_poly.type
_entity_poly.pdbx_seq_one_letter_code
_entity_poly.pdbx_strand_id
1 'polypeptide(L)' 'MSGDFHRSKGLASALSYKDPKAAFRWLEEAFGFEALMVILDADGNLAHSEMTYGNSVVMI' A
#
# COMPACT_ATOMS: atom_id res chain seq x y z
N MET A 1 15.37 11.17 -8.44
CA MET A 1 14.21 11.51 -7.60
C MET A 1 14.08 10.42 -6.55
N SER A 2 14.80 10.52 -5.43
CA SER A 2 14.40 9.75 -4.25
C SER A 2 13.23 10.50 -3.66
N GLY A 3 12.01 10.04 -3.92
CA GLY A 3 10.89 10.46 -3.09
C GLY A 3 11.18 9.94 -1.69
N ASP A 4 11.31 10.82 -0.72
CA ASP A 4 11.40 10.41 0.67
C ASP A 4 10.09 9.72 1.05
N PHE A 5 10.09 8.39 1.06
CA PHE A 5 8.99 7.58 1.60
C PHE A 5 9.05 7.69 3.12
N HIS A 6 8.51 8.79 3.65
CA HIS A 6 8.49 9.03 5.08
C HIS A 6 7.48 8.10 5.75
N ARG A 7 7.97 6.99 6.32
CA ARG A 7 7.17 6.15 7.22
C ARG A 7 7.05 6.82 8.58
N SER A 8 5.84 7.27 8.91
CA SER A 8 5.49 7.76 10.24
C SER A 8 5.59 6.67 11.30
N LYS A 9 5.75 7.06 12.57
CA LYS A 9 5.98 6.13 13.71
C LYS A 9 4.73 5.36 14.18
N GLY A 10 3.69 5.23 13.35
CA GLY A 10 2.49 4.47 13.68
C GLY A 10 2.67 2.96 13.45
N LEU A 11 1.57 2.21 13.50
CA LEU A 11 1.58 0.77 13.28
C LEU A 11 1.94 0.46 11.83
N ALA A 12 2.78 -0.56 11.64
CA ALA A 12 3.00 -1.18 10.33
C ALA A 12 2.37 -2.57 10.32
N SER A 13 1.50 -2.85 9.35
CA SER A 13 0.88 -4.16 9.16
C SER A 13 1.09 -4.67 7.73
N ALA A 14 1.00 -5.98 7.54
CA ALA A 14 1.00 -6.63 6.23
C ALA A 14 -0.21 -7.55 6.12
N LEU A 15 -1.00 -7.38 5.06
CA LEU A 15 -2.22 -8.12 4.81
C LEU A 15 -2.09 -8.88 3.49
N SER A 16 -2.39 -10.18 3.50
CA SER A 16 -2.39 -10.98 2.27
C SER A 16 -3.81 -11.21 1.78
N TYR A 17 -4.10 -10.71 0.57
CA TYR A 17 -5.37 -10.89 -0.11
C TYR A 17 -5.25 -11.91 -1.25
N LYS A 18 -6.38 -12.56 -1.57
CA LYS A 18 -6.46 -13.43 -2.76
C LYS A 18 -6.33 -12.63 -4.06
N ASP A 19 -6.88 -11.42 -4.08
CA ASP A 19 -6.72 -10.45 -5.16
C ASP A 19 -6.19 -9.14 -4.56
N PRO A 20 -4.85 -8.95 -4.54
CA PRO A 20 -4.25 -7.78 -3.92
C PRO A 20 -4.55 -6.49 -4.70
N LYS A 21 -4.77 -6.56 -6.03
CA LYS A 21 -5.12 -5.38 -6.84
C LYS A 21 -6.51 -4.88 -6.50
N ALA A 22 -7.48 -5.79 -6.39
CA ALA A 22 -8.84 -5.43 -5.98
C ALA A 22 -8.87 -4.90 -4.55
N ALA A 23 -8.11 -5.52 -3.64
CA ALA A 23 -8.00 -5.06 -2.25
C ALA A 23 -7.41 -3.65 -2.16
N PHE A 24 -6.32 -3.39 -2.88
CA PHE A 24 -5.68 -2.07 -2.90
C PHE A 24 -6.66 -0.97 -3.30
N ARG A 25 -7.39 -1.16 -4.42
CA ARG A 25 -8.39 -0.19 -4.89
C ARG A 25 -9.55 -0.02 -3.91
N TRP A 26 -10.03 -1.12 -3.34
CA TRP A 26 -11.11 -1.06 -2.38
C TRP A 26 -10.72 -0.31 -1.10
N LEU A 27 -9.48 -0.47 -0.62
CA LEU A 27 -9.00 0.25 0.56
C LEU A 27 -8.86 1.76 0.31
N GLU A 28 -8.47 2.17 -0.90
CA GLU A 28 -8.51 3.59 -1.31
C GLU A 28 -9.95 4.12 -1.25
N GLU A 29 -10.89 3.45 -1.93
CA GLU A 29 -12.27 3.94 -2.08
C GLU A 29 -13.08 3.89 -0.76
N ALA A 30 -12.91 2.84 0.03
CA ALA A 30 -13.71 2.61 1.23
C ALA A 30 -13.23 3.39 2.45
N PHE A 31 -11.92 3.60 2.58
CA PHE A 31 -11.31 4.21 3.77
C PHE A 31 -10.50 5.47 3.48
N GLY A 32 -10.29 5.82 2.22
CA GLY A 32 -9.40 6.92 1.85
C GLY A 32 -7.93 6.60 2.15
N PHE A 33 -7.53 5.33 2.08
CA PHE A 33 -6.10 5.00 2.17
C PHE A 33 -5.40 5.58 0.95
N GLU A 34 -4.18 6.09 1.15
CA GLU A 34 -3.40 6.70 0.07
C GLU A 34 -2.23 5.81 -0.30
N ALA A 35 -1.96 5.63 -1.60
CA ALA A 35 -0.81 4.87 -2.07
C ALA A 35 0.49 5.57 -1.64
N LEU A 36 1.31 4.85 -0.88
CA LEU A 36 2.65 5.31 -0.48
C LEU A 36 3.72 4.77 -1.44
N MET A 37 3.66 3.48 -1.76
CA MET A 37 4.60 2.82 -2.66
C MET A 37 3.90 1.70 -3.42
N VAL A 38 4.19 1.60 -4.72
CA VAL A 38 3.72 0.50 -5.56
C VAL A 38 4.89 0.03 -6.42
N ILE A 39 5.23 -1.24 -6.29
CA ILE A 39 6.23 -1.92 -7.11
C ILE A 39 5.50 -3.05 -7.84
N LEU A 40 5.61 -3.03 -9.16
CA LEU A 40 5.04 -4.06 -10.03
C LEU A 40 6.10 -5.06 -10.48
N ASP A 41 5.71 -6.31 -10.67
CA ASP A 41 6.52 -7.28 -11.40
C ASP A 41 6.41 -7.07 -12.93
N ALA A 42 7.08 -7.94 -13.70
CA ALA A 42 7.10 -7.87 -15.16
C ALA A 42 5.71 -8.09 -15.81
N ASP A 43 4.81 -8.79 -15.11
CA ASP A 43 3.45 -9.07 -15.56
C ASP A 43 2.45 -8.01 -15.06
N GLY A 44 2.95 -6.96 -14.39
CA GLY A 44 2.15 -5.88 -13.85
C GLY A 44 1.39 -6.24 -12.58
N ASN A 45 1.78 -7.30 -11.85
CA ASN A 45 1.21 -7.64 -10.54
C ASN A 45 1.90 -6.89 -9.42
N LEU A 46 1.20 -6.71 -8.30
CA LEU A 46 1.78 -6.10 -7.11
C LEU A 46 2.87 -7.03 -6.56
N ALA A 47 4.13 -6.65 -6.75
CA ALA A 47 5.29 -7.32 -6.16
C ALA A 47 5.51 -6.83 -4.71
N HIS A 48 5.25 -5.55 -4.48
CA HIS A 48 5.24 -4.92 -3.16
C HIS A 48 4.37 -3.67 -3.20
N SER A 49 3.52 -3.48 -2.20
CA SER A 49 2.70 -2.27 -2.12
C SER A 49 2.47 -1.81 -0.69
N GLU A 50 2.43 -0.49 -0.51
CA GLU A 50 2.21 0.19 0.76
C GLU A 50 1.16 1.29 0.60
N MET A 51 0.31 1.42 1.61
CA MET A 51 -0.69 2.46 1.73
C MET A 51 -0.58 3.14 3.09
N THR A 52 -0.91 4.43 3.17
CA THR A 52 -0.96 5.20 4.41
C THR A 52 -2.39 5.44 4.88
N TYR A 53 -2.58 5.38 6.20
CA TYR A 53 -3.78 5.85 6.87
C TYR A 53 -3.41 6.50 8.21
N GLY A 54 -3.63 7.82 8.30
CA GLY A 54 -3.12 8.62 9.41
C GLY A 54 -1.60 8.47 9.54
N ASN A 55 -1.13 7.99 10.69
CA ASN A 55 0.30 7.78 10.94
C ASN A 55 0.76 6.33 10.70
N SER A 56 -0.10 5.47 10.17
CA SER A 56 0.16 4.04 10.00
C SER A 56 0.41 3.68 8.54
N VAL A 57 1.12 2.58 8.32
CA VAL A 57 1.37 2.00 6.99
C VAL A 57 0.77 0.59 6.95
N VAL A 58 0.07 0.30 5.85
CA VAL A 58 -0.49 -1.01 5.56
C VAL A 58 0.14 -1.52 4.27
N MET A 59 0.81 -2.67 4.36
CA MET A 59 1.32 -3.40 3.20
C MET A 59 0.24 -4.37 2.71
N ILE A 60 0.09 -4.44 1.38
CA ILE A 60 -0.87 -5.29 0.67
C ILE A 60 -0.13 -6.20 -0.30
#